data_AF-A0A8R2QWP0-F1
#
_entry.id   AF-A0A8R2QWP0-F1
#
_cell.length_a   1.000
_cell.length_b   1.000
_cell.length_c   1.000
_cell.angle_alpha   90.00
_cell.angle_beta   90.00
_cell.angle_gamma   90.00
#
_symmetry.space_group_name_H-M   'P 1'
#
loop_
_entity.id
_entity.type
_entity.pdbx_description
1 polymer ?
#
loop_
_entity_poly.entity_id
_entity_poly.type
_entity_poly.pdbx_seq_one_letter_code
_entity_poly.pdbx_strand_id
1 'polypeptide(L)'
;MAHFIKVAKKLHELNNLHSLFAVISALHSASIYRLTKTWACLSKKDKQQFDKLAELFGETDNWTALREYLKSISLPCIPYLGIFLTDLVYIDIAHPAGSPHRVTKMNIVLKALERYQSSEYEIAPLPHVANFLNSVRYIEELQKFVEDDQYKLSLKLEPPSPVGSCAGSKESVKETVLQGNVTTFNISPSHKLGSGSLRLQGTSHQGKFIPTHRKCRSLGSKFISPKSQP
;
A
#
# COMPACT_ATOMS: atom_id res chain seq x y z
N MET A 1 7.75 2.76 18.60
CA MET A 1 7.76 3.68 17.44
C MET A 1 9.17 4.10 17.02
N ALA A 2 9.97 4.78 17.87
CA ALA A 2 11.33 5.21 17.52
C ALA A 2 12.25 4.08 16.99
N HIS A 3 12.15 2.87 17.56
CA HIS A 3 12.88 1.71 17.05
C HIS A 3 12.54 1.38 15.58
N PHE A 4 11.25 1.39 15.20
CA PHE A 4 10.84 1.13 13.82
C PHE A 4 11.30 2.21 12.84
N ILE A 5 11.40 3.46 13.28
CA ILE A 5 12.00 4.54 12.46
C ILE A 5 13.49 4.27 12.21
N LYS A 6 14.22 3.76 13.22
CA LYS A 6 15.63 3.35 13.04
C LYS A 6 15.76 2.15 12.10
N VAL A 7 14.83 1.18 12.20
CA VAL A 7 14.76 0.04 11.26
C VAL A 7 14.50 0.53 9.84
N ALA A 8 13.52 1.42 9.64
CA ALA A 8 13.24 2.04 8.33
C ALA A 8 14.49 2.74 7.76
N LYS A 9 15.18 3.53 8.58
CA LYS A 9 16.45 4.14 8.16
C LYS A 9 17.48 3.10 7.71
N LYS A 10 17.62 1.99 8.43
CA LYS A 10 18.54 0.90 8.04
C LYS A 10 18.11 0.19 6.76
N LEU A 11 16.81 -0.01 6.54
CA LEU A 11 16.28 -0.56 5.30
C LEU A 11 16.57 0.35 4.11
N HIS A 12 16.46 1.68 4.29
CA HIS A 12 16.85 2.67 3.29
C HIS A 12 18.36 2.61 2.98
N GLU A 13 19.22 2.53 4.01
CA GLU A 13 20.67 2.38 3.82
C GLU A 13 21.06 1.09 3.06
N LEU A 14 20.25 0.03 3.17
CA LEU A 14 20.41 -1.23 2.45
C LEU A 14 19.72 -1.24 1.07
N ASN A 15 19.12 -0.14 0.63
CA ASN A 15 18.26 -0.09 -0.55
C ASN A 15 17.17 -1.20 -0.56
N ASN A 16 16.71 -1.65 0.61
CA ASN A 16 15.57 -2.55 0.71
C ASN A 16 14.28 -1.72 0.77
N LEU A 17 13.88 -1.24 -0.41
CA LEU A 17 12.73 -0.35 -0.58
C LEU A 17 11.40 -1.06 -0.35
N HIS A 18 11.35 -2.37 -0.61
CA HIS A 18 10.14 -3.16 -0.35
C HIS A 18 9.79 -3.20 1.15
N SER A 19 10.74 -3.63 1.99
CA SER A 19 10.49 -3.67 3.44
C SER A 19 10.45 -2.27 4.05
N LEU A 20 11.18 -1.31 3.49
CA LEU A 20 11.09 0.09 3.92
C LEU A 20 9.65 0.60 3.75
N PHE A 21 9.05 0.41 2.58
CA PHE A 21 7.67 0.81 2.33
C PHE A 21 6.71 0.11 3.30
N ALA A 22 6.90 -1.18 3.59
CA ALA A 22 6.08 -1.91 4.55
C ALA A 22 6.14 -1.30 5.96
N VAL A 23 7.30 -0.84 6.43
CA VAL A 23 7.42 -0.16 7.74
C VAL A 23 6.77 1.23 7.69
N ILE A 24 6.97 1.99 6.62
CA ILE A 24 6.37 3.32 6.47
C ILE A 24 4.84 3.24 6.42
N SER A 25 4.29 2.33 5.61
CA SER A 25 2.85 2.12 5.49
C SER A 25 2.23 1.62 6.80
N ALA A 26 2.93 0.74 7.54
CA ALA A 26 2.49 0.32 8.87
C ALA A 26 2.42 1.52 9.84
N LEU A 27 3.42 2.40 9.86
CA LEU A 27 3.39 3.59 10.72
C LEU A 27 2.33 4.61 10.30
N HIS A 28 1.97 4.66 9.01
CA HIS A 28 0.84 5.44 8.49
C HIS A 28 -0.52 4.75 8.61
N SER A 29 -0.58 3.49 9.04
CA SER A 29 -1.86 2.79 9.21
C SER A 29 -2.73 3.52 10.23
N ALA A 30 -4.05 3.47 10.04
CA ALA A 30 -5.00 4.23 10.86
C ALA A 30 -4.87 3.93 12.37
N SER A 31 -4.53 2.70 12.73
CA SER A 31 -4.34 2.26 14.12
C SER A 31 -3.09 2.87 14.78
N ILE A 32 -2.03 3.15 14.02
CA ILE A 32 -0.78 3.73 14.54
C ILE A 32 -0.76 5.25 14.38
N TYR A 33 -1.19 5.77 13.23
CA TYR A 33 -1.12 7.21 12.91
C TYR A 33 -1.91 8.06 13.92
N ARG A 34 -3.06 7.55 14.39
CA ARG A 34 -3.91 8.26 15.35
C ARG A 34 -3.35 8.39 16.77
N LEU A 35 -2.27 7.70 17.11
CA LEU A 35 -1.70 7.66 18.47
C LEU A 35 -0.94 8.94 18.80
N THR A 36 -1.65 10.08 18.85
CA THR A 36 -1.07 11.42 18.94
C THR A 36 -0.15 11.61 20.14
N LYS A 37 -0.44 10.95 21.27
CA LYS A 37 0.42 11.04 22.47
C LYS A 37 1.72 10.27 22.24
N THR A 38 1.65 9.06 21.70
CA THR A 38 2.84 8.28 21.32
C THR A 38 3.72 9.02 20.31
N TRP A 39 3.12 9.65 19.29
CA TRP A 39 3.86 10.50 18.34
C TRP A 39 4.47 11.73 19.01
N ALA A 40 3.79 12.34 19.98
CA ALA A 40 4.32 13.47 20.74
C ALA A 40 5.59 13.11 21.53
N CYS A 41 5.73 11.87 21.98
CA CYS A 41 6.92 11.38 22.70
C CYS A 41 8.17 11.19 21.82
N LEU A 42 8.05 11.25 20.50
CA LEU A 42 9.21 11.15 19.61
C LEU A 42 10.05 12.43 19.64
N SER A 43 11.37 12.25 19.56
CA SER A 43 12.30 13.37 19.36
C SER A 43 12.02 14.06 18.01
N LYS A 44 12.33 15.37 17.93
CA LYS A 44 12.21 16.12 16.67
C LYS A 44 13.02 15.48 15.54
N LYS A 45 14.20 14.93 15.88
CA LYS A 45 15.08 14.22 14.95
C LYS A 45 14.44 12.97 14.37
N ASP A 46 13.79 12.15 15.20
CA ASP A 46 13.14 10.92 14.75
C ASP A 46 11.92 11.23 13.87
N LYS A 47 11.15 12.28 14.19
CA LYS A 47 10.04 12.74 13.35
C LYS A 47 10.51 13.17 11.96
N GLN A 48 11.51 14.05 11.90
CA GLN A 48 12.09 14.50 10.63
C GLN A 48 12.69 13.34 9.82
N GLN A 49 13.30 12.36 10.48
CA GLN A 49 13.81 11.16 9.81
C GLN A 49 12.68 10.32 9.21
N PHE A 50 11.57 10.16 9.93
CA PHE A 50 10.38 9.47 9.42
C PHE A 50 9.77 10.23 8.23
N ASP A 51 9.55 11.53 8.35
CA ASP A 51 8.96 12.36 7.30
C ASP A 51 9.79 12.30 6.01
N LYS A 52 11.12 12.39 6.12
CA LYS A 52 12.04 12.27 4.99
C LYS A 52 11.97 10.89 4.31
N LEU A 53 11.86 9.81 5.09
CA LEU A 53 11.74 8.46 4.54
C LEU A 53 10.37 8.25 3.88
N ALA A 54 9.32 8.85 4.43
CA ALA A 54 7.97 8.78 3.87
C ALA A 54 7.83 9.54 2.55
N GLU A 55 8.52 10.68 2.40
CA GLU A 55 8.53 11.49 1.17
C GLU A 55 8.95 10.70 -0.07
N LEU A 56 9.90 9.76 0.08
CA LEU A 56 10.33 8.86 -1.00
C LEU A 56 9.17 8.07 -1.61
N PHE A 57 8.15 7.76 -0.81
CA PHE A 57 6.98 6.98 -1.19
C PHE A 57 5.74 7.84 -1.45
N GLY A 58 5.93 9.13 -1.72
CA GLY A 58 4.85 9.99 -2.19
C GLY A 58 4.27 9.47 -3.51
N GLU A 59 2.94 9.38 -3.59
CA GLU A 59 2.23 8.89 -4.78
C GLU A 59 2.09 9.94 -5.90
N THR A 60 2.62 11.15 -5.68
CA THR A 60 2.59 12.26 -6.63
C THR A 60 3.22 11.85 -7.97
N ASP A 61 2.51 12.17 -9.05
CA ASP A 61 2.95 11.93 -10.44
C ASP A 61 3.38 10.46 -10.70
N ASN A 62 2.60 9.50 -10.20
CA ASN A 62 2.91 8.06 -10.34
C ASN A 62 4.28 7.70 -9.72
N TRP A 63 4.44 8.06 -8.44
CA TRP A 63 5.60 7.69 -7.63
C TRP A 63 6.93 8.27 -8.17
N THR A 64 6.93 9.49 -8.70
CA THR A 64 8.10 10.09 -9.36
C THR A 64 9.35 10.07 -8.50
N ALA A 65 9.26 10.44 -7.21
CA ALA A 65 10.39 10.41 -6.28
C ALA A 65 11.01 9.00 -6.17
N LEU A 66 10.18 7.95 -6.01
CA LEU A 66 10.64 6.57 -5.96
C LEU A 66 11.24 6.11 -7.29
N ARG A 67 10.64 6.51 -8.42
CA ARG A 67 11.16 6.17 -9.77
C ARG A 67 12.53 6.79 -10.02
N GLU A 68 12.70 8.05 -9.67
CA GLU A 68 13.98 8.76 -9.80
C GLU A 68 15.04 8.14 -8.88
N TYR A 69 14.66 7.83 -7.64
CA TYR A 69 15.54 7.15 -6.71
C TYR A 69 16.01 5.80 -7.27
N LEU A 70 15.09 4.93 -7.73
CA LEU A 70 15.41 3.64 -8.36
C LEU A 70 16.34 3.77 -9.57
N LYS A 71 16.23 4.86 -10.36
CA LYS A 71 17.14 5.12 -11.49
C LYS A 71 18.54 5.51 -11.04
N SER A 72 18.67 6.16 -9.89
CA SER A 72 19.95 6.67 -9.37
C SER A 72 20.76 5.65 -8.56
N ILE A 73 20.11 4.62 -8.01
CA ILE A 73 20.78 3.62 -7.18
C ILE A 73 21.49 2.55 -8.00
N SER A 74 22.56 2.00 -7.41
CA SER A 74 23.21 0.78 -7.87
C SER A 74 22.81 -0.40 -7.00
N LEU A 75 23.14 -1.62 -7.44
CA LEU A 75 22.94 -2.83 -6.66
C LEU A 75 23.88 -2.83 -5.43
N PRO A 76 23.50 -3.50 -4.33
CA PRO A 76 22.28 -4.28 -4.14
C PRO A 76 21.05 -3.42 -3.84
N CYS A 77 19.87 -3.86 -4.30
CA CYS A 77 18.59 -3.22 -4.05
C CYS A 77 17.43 -4.22 -4.13
N ILE A 78 16.51 -4.16 -3.16
CA ILE A 78 15.22 -4.84 -3.22
C ILE A 78 14.14 -3.79 -3.54
N PRO A 79 13.66 -3.71 -4.78
CA PRO A 79 12.73 -2.68 -5.19
C PRO A 79 11.32 -2.93 -4.62
N TYR A 80 10.55 -1.85 -4.40
CA TYR A 80 9.12 -1.97 -4.10
C TYR A 80 8.37 -2.45 -5.35
N LEU A 81 7.92 -3.72 -5.34
CA LEU A 81 7.31 -4.35 -6.51
C LEU A 81 6.02 -3.68 -7.00
N GLY A 82 5.29 -2.98 -6.12
CA GLY A 82 4.02 -2.33 -6.47
C GLY A 82 4.13 -1.38 -7.67
N ILE A 83 5.28 -0.75 -7.87
CA ILE A 83 5.51 0.16 -9.00
C ILE A 83 5.58 -0.57 -10.35
N PHE A 84 6.22 -1.74 -10.38
CA PHE A 84 6.33 -2.57 -11.58
C PHE A 84 4.99 -3.27 -11.87
N LEU A 85 4.30 -3.73 -10.83
CA LEU A 85 2.96 -4.30 -10.97
C LEU A 85 1.98 -3.28 -11.53
N THR A 86 2.05 -2.03 -11.06
CA THR A 86 1.27 -0.92 -11.60
C THR A 86 1.56 -0.71 -13.10
N ASP A 87 2.83 -0.69 -13.50
CA ASP A 87 3.21 -0.56 -14.91
C ASP A 87 2.67 -1.73 -15.76
N LEU A 88 2.73 -2.96 -15.25
CA LEU A 88 2.18 -4.15 -15.93
C LEU A 88 0.66 -4.06 -16.10
N VAL A 89 -0.07 -3.57 -15.08
CA VAL A 89 -1.52 -3.34 -15.17
C VAL A 89 -1.85 -2.25 -16.19
N TYR A 90 -1.11 -1.14 -16.21
CA TYR A 90 -1.30 -0.09 -17.22
C TYR A 90 -1.06 -0.60 -18.64
N ILE A 91 -0.02 -1.41 -18.85
CA ILE A 91 0.25 -2.04 -20.14
C ILE A 91 -0.88 -3.01 -20.50
N ASP A 92 -1.38 -3.78 -19.53
CA ASP A 92 -2.45 -4.76 -19.74
C ASP A 92 -3.76 -4.10 -20.21
N ILE A 93 -4.13 -2.99 -19.59
CA ILE A 93 -5.33 -2.21 -19.92
C ILE A 93 -5.17 -1.51 -21.28
N ALA A 94 -3.98 -0.99 -21.59
CA ALA A 94 -3.74 -0.20 -22.80
C ALA A 94 -3.56 -1.05 -24.07
N HIS A 95 -3.22 -2.34 -23.95
CA HIS A 95 -2.90 -3.19 -25.09
C HIS A 95 -3.60 -4.56 -25.00
N PRO A 96 -4.36 -4.97 -26.04
CA PRO A 96 -5.02 -6.27 -26.06
C PRO A 96 -4.06 -7.45 -25.84
N ALA A 97 -4.59 -8.54 -25.27
CA ALA A 97 -3.84 -9.78 -25.10
C ALA A 97 -3.28 -10.28 -26.45
N GLY A 98 -2.02 -10.70 -26.45
CA GLY A 98 -1.32 -11.17 -27.65
C GLY A 98 -0.74 -10.08 -28.56
N SER A 99 -0.95 -8.78 -28.28
CA SER A 99 -0.37 -7.73 -29.11
C SER A 99 1.17 -7.72 -29.00
N PRO A 100 1.92 -7.56 -30.11
CA PRO A 100 3.39 -7.45 -30.05
C PRO A 100 3.86 -6.27 -29.20
N HIS A 101 3.11 -5.16 -29.21
CA HIS A 101 3.38 -3.97 -28.39
C HIS A 101 3.28 -4.28 -26.90
N ARG A 102 2.27 -5.04 -26.49
CA ARG A 102 2.09 -5.50 -25.11
C ARG A 102 3.28 -6.32 -24.66
N VAL A 103 3.64 -7.35 -25.43
CA VAL A 103 4.76 -8.24 -25.12
C VAL A 103 6.07 -7.45 -24.99
N THR A 104 6.31 -6.54 -25.94
CA THR A 104 7.53 -5.70 -25.94
C THR A 104 7.60 -4.83 -24.69
N LYS A 105 6.51 -4.14 -24.32
CA LYS A 105 6.48 -3.26 -23.15
C LYS A 105 6.59 -4.04 -21.84
N MET A 106 5.90 -5.18 -21.71
CA MET A 106 6.02 -6.04 -20.52
C MET A 106 7.45 -6.57 -20.37
N ASN A 107 8.10 -6.96 -21.48
CA ASN A 107 9.49 -7.41 -21.44
C ASN A 107 10.46 -6.32 -20.96
N ILE A 108 10.20 -5.03 -21.23
CA ILE A 108 11.01 -3.93 -20.69
C ILE A 108 10.91 -3.90 -19.15
N VAL A 109 9.71 -4.04 -18.60
CA VAL A 109 9.47 -4.07 -17.15
C VAL A 109 10.13 -5.29 -16.51
N LEU A 110 9.97 -6.46 -17.13
CA LEU A 110 10.57 -7.72 -16.64
C LEU A 110 12.11 -7.67 -16.65
N LYS A 111 12.71 -7.14 -17.72
CA LYS A 111 14.18 -6.94 -17.79
C LYS A 111 14.68 -5.97 -16.73
N ALA A 112 13.91 -4.93 -16.42
CA ALA A 112 14.25 -4.03 -15.33
C ALA A 112 14.21 -4.75 -13.97
N LEU A 113 13.24 -5.63 -13.73
CA LEU A 113 13.16 -6.46 -12.53
C LEU A 113 14.31 -7.47 -12.42
N GLU A 114 14.65 -8.14 -13.51
CA GLU A 114 15.75 -9.12 -13.58
C GLU A 114 17.07 -8.51 -13.10
N ARG A 115 17.36 -7.25 -13.46
CA ARG A 115 18.53 -6.52 -12.94
C ARG A 115 18.58 -6.51 -11.42
N TYR A 116 17.46 -6.25 -10.73
CA TYR A 116 17.43 -6.20 -9.27
C TYR A 116 17.53 -7.58 -8.62
N GLN A 117 17.14 -8.65 -9.31
CA GLN A 117 17.28 -10.03 -8.82
C GLN A 117 18.73 -10.47 -8.70
N SER A 118 19.66 -9.81 -9.42
CA SER A 118 21.11 -10.02 -9.26
C SER A 118 21.72 -9.32 -8.05
N SER A 119 20.90 -8.73 -7.16
CA SER A 119 21.39 -8.11 -5.93
C SER A 119 21.93 -9.15 -4.94
N GLU A 120 23.17 -8.95 -4.49
CA GLU A 120 23.79 -9.76 -3.45
C GLU A 120 23.97 -8.95 -2.17
N TYR A 121 23.56 -9.51 -1.04
CA TYR A 121 23.66 -8.88 0.28
C TYR A 121 24.62 -9.66 1.17
N GLU A 122 25.69 -9.01 1.62
CA GLU A 122 26.65 -9.56 2.59
C GLU A 122 26.12 -9.42 4.03
N ILE A 123 24.95 -10.04 4.29
CA ILE A 123 24.32 -10.02 5.62
C ILE A 123 24.35 -11.43 6.19
N ALA A 124 25.10 -11.61 7.28
CA ALA A 124 25.12 -12.87 8.01
C ALA A 124 23.73 -13.13 8.63
N PRO A 125 23.06 -14.24 8.30
CA PRO A 125 21.76 -14.55 8.88
C PRO A 125 21.92 -14.85 10.37
N LEU A 126 21.03 -14.27 11.18
CA LEU A 126 20.90 -14.59 12.60
C LEU A 126 19.71 -15.53 12.77
N PRO A 127 19.92 -16.86 12.99
CA PRO A 127 18.84 -17.84 12.92
C PRO A 127 17.69 -17.55 13.90
N HIS A 128 17.99 -17.12 15.12
CA HIS A 128 16.98 -16.80 16.12
C HIS A 128 16.09 -15.60 15.71
N VAL A 129 16.67 -14.58 15.05
CA VAL A 129 15.91 -13.43 14.53
C VAL A 129 15.05 -13.85 13.35
N ALA A 130 15.61 -14.63 12.41
CA ALA A 130 14.86 -15.14 11.26
C ALA A 130 13.67 -16.01 11.71
N ASN A 131 13.89 -16.91 12.66
CA ASN A 131 12.84 -17.74 13.23
C ASN A 131 11.74 -16.91 13.91
N PHE A 132 12.12 -15.88 14.67
CA PHE A 132 11.16 -14.97 15.28
C PHE A 132 10.32 -14.24 14.21
N LEU A 133 10.94 -13.67 13.18
CA LEU A 133 10.23 -12.96 12.12
C LEU A 133 9.30 -13.90 11.33
N ASN A 134 9.74 -15.12 11.06
CA ASN A 134 8.96 -16.14 10.35
C ASN A 134 7.87 -16.79 11.22
N SER A 135 7.89 -16.59 12.54
CA SER A 135 6.85 -17.12 13.43
C SER A 135 5.52 -16.38 13.30
N VAL A 136 5.55 -15.14 12.78
CA VAL A 136 4.35 -14.33 12.56
C VAL A 136 3.62 -14.84 11.32
N ARG A 137 2.48 -15.49 11.51
CA ARG A 137 1.64 -15.97 10.41
C ARG A 137 0.77 -14.84 9.88
N TYR A 138 0.84 -14.62 8.57
CA TYR A 138 -0.10 -13.78 7.83
C TYR A 138 -1.08 -14.67 7.07
N ILE A 139 -2.38 -14.37 7.20
CA ILE A 139 -3.48 -15.04 6.50
C ILE A 139 -4.28 -13.92 5.81
N GLU A 140 -4.23 -13.90 4.49
CA GLU A 140 -4.78 -12.80 3.67
C GLU A 140 -6.28 -12.62 3.91
N GLU A 141 -7.03 -13.72 4.03
CA GLU A 141 -8.48 -13.72 4.26
C GLU A 141 -8.87 -13.12 5.63
N LEU A 142 -7.93 -13.07 6.58
CA LEU A 142 -8.16 -12.52 7.91
C LEU A 142 -7.70 -11.06 8.05
N GLN A 143 -7.09 -10.47 7.01
CA GLN A 143 -6.49 -9.14 7.10
C GLN A 143 -7.46 -8.10 7.64
N LYS A 144 -8.69 -8.04 7.10
CA LYS A 144 -9.70 -7.07 7.55
C LYS A 144 -10.04 -7.20 9.04
N PHE A 145 -10.18 -8.43 9.53
CA PHE A 145 -10.47 -8.68 10.95
C PHE A 145 -9.30 -8.22 11.82
N VAL A 146 -8.06 -8.49 11.39
CA VAL A 146 -6.85 -8.05 12.10
C VAL A 146 -6.75 -6.53 12.14
N GLU A 147 -6.99 -5.84 11.02
CA GLU A 147 -6.97 -4.36 10.96
C GLU A 147 -8.03 -3.74 11.87
N ASP A 148 -9.25 -4.26 11.84
CA ASP A 148 -10.35 -3.80 12.70
C ASP A 148 -9.99 -3.98 14.20
N ASP A 149 -9.40 -5.12 14.57
CA ASP A 149 -9.01 -5.39 15.95
C ASP A 149 -7.82 -4.53 16.41
N GLN A 150 -6.83 -4.29 15.52
CA GLN A 150 -5.74 -3.34 15.78
C GLN A 150 -6.27 -1.92 16.00
N TYR A 151 -7.26 -1.48 15.21
CA TYR A 151 -7.88 -0.17 15.36
C TYR A 151 -8.66 -0.06 16.69
N LYS A 152 -9.46 -1.09 17.04
CA LYS A 152 -10.12 -1.16 18.35
C LYS A 152 -9.12 -1.13 19.51
N LEU A 153 -8.01 -1.84 19.39
CA LEU A 153 -6.95 -1.82 20.41
C LEU A 153 -6.33 -0.42 20.52
N SER A 154 -6.04 0.23 19.39
CA SER A 154 -5.55 1.62 19.37
C SER A 154 -6.49 2.57 20.10
N LEU A 155 -7.81 2.46 19.88
CA LEU A 155 -8.81 3.27 20.58
C LEU A 155 -8.83 3.02 22.10
N LYS A 156 -8.58 1.78 22.54
CA LYS A 156 -8.48 1.44 23.96
C LYS A 156 -7.22 2.03 24.60
N LEU A 157 -6.08 1.99 23.89
CA LEU A 157 -4.79 2.47 24.39
C LEU A 157 -4.71 4.00 24.42
N GLU A 158 -5.17 4.67 23.37
CA GLU A 158 -5.28 6.13 23.30
C GLU A 158 -6.71 6.53 22.89
N PRO A 159 -7.63 6.65 23.86
CA PRO A 159 -9.00 7.10 23.60
C PRO A 159 -9.01 8.48 22.95
N PRO A 160 -9.98 8.77 22.06
CA PRO A 160 -10.20 10.12 21.58
C PRO A 160 -10.35 11.08 22.77
N SER A 161 -9.79 12.29 22.65
CA SER A 161 -10.06 13.32 23.65
C SER A 161 -11.59 13.47 23.76
N PRO A 162 -12.16 13.54 24.97
CA PRO A 162 -13.55 13.95 25.10
C PRO A 162 -13.66 15.30 24.40
N VAL A 163 -14.61 15.39 23.46
CA VAL A 163 -15.00 16.66 22.86
C VAL A 163 -15.29 17.57 24.04
N GLY A 164 -14.52 18.66 24.19
CA GLY A 164 -14.85 19.68 25.16
C GLY A 164 -16.30 20.07 24.95
N SER A 165 -17.07 20.11 26.03
CA SER A 165 -18.44 20.58 26.02
C SER A 165 -18.47 22.02 25.50
N CYS A 166 -18.65 22.21 24.20
CA CYS A 166 -18.76 23.53 23.58
C CYS A 166 -20.19 24.06 23.81
N ALA A 167 -20.46 24.53 25.02
CA ALA A 167 -21.47 25.53 25.25
C ALA A 167 -20.81 26.91 25.12
N GLY A 168 -21.12 27.61 24.01
CA GLY A 168 -20.97 29.06 23.86
C GLY A 168 -19.55 29.61 23.63
N SER A 169 -19.23 29.96 22.39
CA SER A 169 -19.33 31.35 21.94
C SER A 169 -19.02 31.42 20.44
N LYS A 170 -19.90 32.08 19.69
CA LYS A 170 -19.68 32.39 18.27
C LYS A 170 -18.63 33.48 18.20
N GLU A 171 -17.46 33.20 17.63
CA GLU A 171 -16.69 34.25 16.96
C GLU A 171 -15.79 33.69 15.86
N SER A 172 -15.72 34.47 14.80
CA SER A 172 -15.24 34.16 13.45
C SER A 172 -13.73 34.00 13.38
N VAL A 173 -13.23 32.88 12.84
CA VAL A 173 -11.88 32.80 12.28
C VAL A 173 -11.88 31.92 11.03
N LYS A 174 -11.32 32.48 9.96
CA LYS A 174 -11.18 31.96 8.60
C LYS A 174 -10.65 30.52 8.55
N GLU A 175 -11.32 29.68 7.77
CA GLU A 175 -10.84 28.39 7.31
C GLU A 175 -9.51 28.55 6.56
N THR A 176 -8.47 27.91 7.06
CA THR A 176 -7.35 27.43 6.23
C THR A 176 -7.31 25.91 6.40
N VAL A 177 -8.03 25.23 5.51
CA VAL A 177 -8.04 23.77 5.41
C VAL A 177 -6.69 23.35 4.84
N LEU A 178 -5.79 22.85 5.68
CA LEU A 178 -4.73 21.94 5.23
C LEU A 178 -5.37 20.56 5.09
N GLN A 179 -5.77 20.24 3.86
CA GLN A 179 -6.18 18.89 3.46
C GLN A 179 -4.95 17.97 3.56
N GLY A 180 -4.75 17.38 4.74
CA GLY A 180 -3.97 16.16 4.86
C GLY A 180 -4.81 15.03 4.27
N ASN A 181 -4.52 14.62 3.04
CA ASN A 181 -5.14 13.45 2.43
C ASN A 181 -4.82 12.23 3.29
N VAL A 182 -5.82 11.69 3.98
CA VAL A 182 -5.77 10.33 4.53
C VAL A 182 -5.89 9.39 3.33
N THR A 183 -4.76 9.00 2.75
CA THR A 183 -4.72 7.85 1.85
C THR A 183 -4.66 6.60 2.71
N THR A 184 -5.79 5.91 2.83
CA THR A 184 -5.78 4.51 3.29
C THR A 184 -4.95 3.72 2.28
N PHE A 185 -3.75 3.27 2.66
CA PHE A 185 -2.88 2.43 1.83
C PHE A 185 -3.55 1.07 1.61
N ASN A 186 -4.48 0.99 0.66
CA ASN A 186 -5.15 -0.24 0.29
C ASN A 186 -4.33 -0.94 -0.80
N ILE A 187 -3.73 -2.08 -0.49
CA ILE A 187 -2.82 -2.86 -1.36
C ILE A 187 -3.62 -3.69 -2.38
N SER A 188 -4.75 -3.18 -2.87
CA SER A 188 -5.52 -3.83 -3.94
C SER A 188 -5.13 -3.26 -5.31
N PRO A 189 -4.73 -4.08 -6.31
CA PRO A 189 -4.44 -3.61 -7.67
C PRO A 189 -5.67 -3.03 -8.40
N SER A 190 -6.85 -3.13 -7.78
CA SER A 190 -8.12 -2.68 -8.33
C SER A 190 -8.44 -1.25 -7.88
N HIS A 191 -7.63 -0.27 -8.30
CA HIS A 191 -8.09 1.11 -8.26
C HIS A 191 -8.95 1.36 -9.51
N LYS A 192 -10.23 1.69 -9.31
CA LYS A 192 -11.11 2.18 -10.37
C LYS A 192 -10.45 3.43 -10.95
N LEU A 193 -10.08 3.38 -12.23
CA LEU A 193 -9.73 4.57 -13.00
C LEU A 193 -10.90 5.56 -12.89
N GLY A 194 -10.64 6.71 -12.28
CA GLY A 194 -11.54 7.84 -12.37
C GLY A 194 -11.62 8.27 -13.84
N SER A 195 -12.79 8.09 -14.45
CA SER A 195 -13.08 8.65 -15.77
C SER A 195 -12.94 10.17 -15.71
N GLY A 196 -11.92 10.68 -16.40
CA GLY A 196 -11.86 12.08 -16.78
C GLY A 196 -13.10 12.45 -17.58
N SER A 197 -13.86 13.42 -17.06
CA SER A 197 -15.06 13.96 -17.69
C SER A 197 -14.68 14.78 -18.93
N LEU A 198 -14.79 14.19 -20.11
CA LEU A 198 -14.94 14.93 -21.36
C LEU A 198 -16.44 15.17 -21.57
N ARG A 199 -16.88 16.40 -21.28
CA ARG A 199 -18.21 16.89 -21.60
C ARG A 199 -18.42 16.84 -23.12
N LEU A 200 -19.29 15.94 -23.57
CA LEU A 200 -19.96 16.04 -24.86
C LEU A 200 -21.46 16.13 -24.62
N GLN A 201 -22.03 17.18 -25.18
CA GLN A 201 -23.42 17.60 -25.09
C GLN A 201 -24.27 16.66 -25.95
N GLY A 202 -25.31 16.04 -25.38
CA GLY A 202 -26.17 15.10 -26.07
C GLY A 202 -27.53 14.93 -25.37
N THR A 203 -28.59 15.08 -26.15
CA THR A 203 -29.98 15.29 -25.78
C THR A 203 -30.68 14.10 -25.09
N SER A 204 -31.68 14.45 -24.27
CA SER A 204 -32.76 13.66 -23.65
C SER A 204 -33.05 12.26 -24.20
N HIS A 205 -33.31 11.28 -23.32
CA HIS A 205 -34.55 10.46 -23.21
C HIS A 205 -34.48 9.61 -21.91
N GLN A 206 -35.51 9.68 -21.07
CA GLN A 206 -35.61 8.91 -19.82
C GLN A 206 -36.06 7.46 -20.08
N GLY A 207 -35.36 6.49 -19.48
CA GLY A 207 -35.81 5.10 -19.35
C GLY A 207 -35.52 4.58 -17.94
N LYS A 208 -36.56 4.11 -17.24
CA LYS A 208 -36.51 3.62 -15.85
C LYS A 208 -35.74 2.29 -15.75
N PHE A 209 -34.80 2.17 -14.81
CA PHE A 209 -34.06 0.92 -14.52
C PHE A 209 -34.83 0.07 -13.49
N ILE A 210 -35.01 -1.22 -13.77
CA ILE A 210 -35.64 -2.20 -12.88
C ILE A 210 -34.58 -3.26 -12.51
N PRO A 211 -34.20 -3.43 -11.24
CA PRO A 211 -33.23 -4.44 -10.83
C PRO A 211 -33.88 -5.83 -10.78
N THR A 212 -33.40 -6.79 -11.58
CA THR A 212 -33.73 -8.21 -11.41
C THR A 212 -32.52 -8.97 -10.85
N HIS A 213 -32.75 -9.65 -9.73
CA HIS A 213 -31.77 -10.37 -8.92
C HIS A 213 -31.46 -11.73 -9.59
N ARG A 214 -30.27 -11.95 -10.14
CA ARG A 214 -29.84 -13.28 -10.62
C ARG A 214 -28.94 -13.96 -9.57
N LYS A 215 -29.45 -15.03 -8.97
CA LYS A 215 -28.72 -15.93 -8.07
C LYS A 215 -27.67 -16.72 -8.85
N CYS A 216 -26.40 -16.65 -8.46
CA CYS A 216 -25.34 -17.55 -8.94
C CYS A 216 -25.45 -18.91 -8.20
N ARG A 217 -25.51 -20.01 -8.95
CA ARG A 217 -25.40 -21.37 -8.42
C ARG A 217 -23.91 -21.76 -8.36
N SER A 218 -23.44 -22.15 -7.19
CA SER A 218 -22.14 -22.81 -6.99
C SER A 218 -22.27 -24.28 -7.41
N LEU A 219 -21.37 -24.77 -8.28
CA LEU A 219 -21.20 -26.20 -8.54
C LEU A 219 -20.01 -26.69 -7.71
N GLY A 220 -20.34 -27.51 -6.71
CA GLY A 220 -19.39 -28.09 -5.78
C GLY A 220 -18.42 -29.09 -6.42
N SER A 221 -17.28 -29.21 -5.75
CA SER A 221 -16.18 -30.14 -5.99
C SER A 221 -16.61 -31.62 -5.91
N LYS A 222 -16.14 -32.43 -6.87
CA LYS A 222 -16.19 -33.90 -6.78
C LYS A 222 -14.79 -34.51 -6.97
N PHE A 223 -14.27 -35.00 -5.84
CA PHE A 223 -13.55 -36.26 -5.61
C PHE A 223 -12.55 -36.77 -6.66
N ILE A 224 -11.28 -36.79 -6.26
CA ILE A 224 -10.25 -37.71 -6.78
C ILE A 224 -10.16 -38.89 -5.80
N SER A 225 -10.22 -40.12 -6.32
CA SER A 225 -9.74 -41.34 -5.64
C SER A 225 -8.93 -42.15 -6.66
N PRO A 226 -7.83 -42.80 -6.27
CA PRO A 226 -6.94 -43.49 -7.19
C PRO A 226 -7.46 -44.90 -7.47
N LYS A 227 -7.30 -45.39 -8.70
CA LYS A 227 -7.40 -46.82 -9.00
C LYS A 227 -6.08 -47.33 -9.59
N SER A 228 -5.63 -48.40 -8.95
CA SER A 228 -4.52 -49.29 -9.24
C SER A 228 -4.62 -49.95 -10.61
N GLN A 229 -3.44 -50.20 -11.19
CA GLN A 229 -3.17 -51.06 -12.34
C GLN A 229 -3.52 -52.52 -12.04
N PRO A 230 -3.73 -53.33 -13.09
CA PRO A 230 -3.07 -54.62 -13.23
C PRO A 230 -1.88 -54.54 -14.19
#